data_AF-X0AY47-F1
#
_entry.id   AF-X0AY47-F1
#
_cell.length_a   1.000
_cell.length_b   1.000
_cell.length_c   1.000
_cell.angle_alpha   90.00
_cell.angle_beta   90.00
_cell.angle_gamma   90.00
#
_symmetry.space_group_name_H-M   'P 1'
#
loop_
_entity.id
_entity.type
_entity.pdbx_description
1 polymer ?
#
loop_
_entity_poly.entity_id
_entity_poly.type
_entity_poly.pdbx_seq_one_letter_code
_entity_poly.pdbx_strand_id
1 'polypeptide(L)'
;MSLWRATAPRWLTLRPSSSSSSRWLNKYYTTTATTSFRSPPFSPLNTKHNSPHQRNITHNHLRHLSTTSKMASATSFYDFKPLDKRGQEVPLADYKGKVVLIVNTASKCGFTPQYAGLEKLWTKLKEKYPEDFVILGFPCNQFGGQEPGTDDDIQEFCQLNYGVTFPIMQKTEVNGDNTNPLWAWLKDQQSGLLGLKRIKWNFEKFLVGRDGKVKGRWASTTKPESLEEPILKALAEKAEA
;
A
#
# COMPACT_ATOMS: atom_id res chain seq x y z
N MET A 1 -61.75 17.18 19.91
CA MET A 1 -62.02 18.16 18.84
C MET A 1 -60.68 18.78 18.47
N SER A 2 -59.87 18.10 17.67
CA SER A 2 -59.83 18.07 16.20
C SER A 2 -59.05 19.24 15.60
N LEU A 3 -58.18 18.88 14.65
CA LEU A 3 -57.50 19.67 13.62
C LEU A 3 -56.10 20.19 13.96
N TRP A 4 -55.07 19.42 13.58
CA TRP A 4 -53.90 19.98 12.87
C TRP A 4 -53.58 19.06 11.67
N ARG A 5 -53.56 19.68 10.49
CA ARG A 5 -53.39 19.04 9.17
C ARG A 5 -51.91 18.75 8.90
N ALA A 6 -51.63 17.54 8.43
CA ALA A 6 -50.36 17.16 7.82
C ALA A 6 -50.31 17.59 6.35
N THR A 7 -49.21 18.18 5.92
CA THR A 7 -48.87 18.40 4.51
C THR A 7 -47.52 17.76 4.21
N ALA A 8 -47.55 16.69 3.41
CA ALA A 8 -46.37 16.06 2.82
C ALA A 8 -45.98 16.77 1.51
N PRO A 9 -44.69 16.93 1.20
CA PRO A 9 -44.27 17.36 -0.12
C PRO A 9 -44.16 16.17 -1.10
N ARG A 10 -44.62 16.49 -2.30
CA ARG A 10 -44.90 15.64 -3.46
C ARG A 10 -43.62 15.29 -4.21
N TRP A 11 -43.41 13.99 -4.46
CA TRP A 11 -42.41 13.48 -5.39
C TRP A 11 -42.83 13.80 -6.83
N LEU A 12 -41.96 14.46 -7.59
CA LEU A 12 -42.10 14.64 -9.04
C LEU A 12 -40.95 13.87 -9.71
N THR A 13 -41.33 12.73 -10.27
CA THR A 13 -40.54 11.92 -11.18
C THR A 13 -40.53 12.56 -12.57
N LEU A 14 -39.36 12.85 -13.14
CA LEU A 14 -39.20 12.95 -14.60
C LEU A 14 -37.90 12.27 -15.05
N ARG A 15 -38.06 11.59 -16.18
CA ARG A 15 -37.26 10.53 -16.81
C ARG A 15 -35.99 11.03 -17.52
N PRO A 16 -35.08 10.11 -17.92
CA PRO A 16 -33.75 10.43 -18.43
C PRO A 16 -33.75 10.82 -19.91
N SER A 17 -32.83 11.71 -20.31
CA SER A 17 -32.49 11.93 -21.71
C SER A 17 -31.15 11.28 -22.07
N SER A 18 -31.19 10.66 -23.24
CA SER A 18 -30.16 9.85 -23.88
C SER A 18 -29.11 10.68 -24.63
N SER A 19 -28.01 10.00 -24.94
CA SER A 19 -27.10 10.18 -26.08
C SER A 19 -25.77 10.90 -25.80
N SER A 20 -24.70 10.11 -25.75
CA SER A 20 -23.68 10.17 -26.80
C SER A 20 -22.74 8.97 -26.70
N SER A 21 -22.84 8.13 -27.72
CA SER A 21 -22.02 6.96 -27.95
C SER A 21 -20.71 7.38 -28.62
N SER A 22 -19.57 7.18 -27.94
CA SER A 22 -18.25 7.29 -28.57
C SER A 22 -17.58 5.93 -28.59
N ARG A 23 -17.69 5.29 -29.76
CA ARG A 23 -16.97 4.09 -30.19
C ARG A 23 -15.46 4.32 -30.10
N TRP A 24 -14.77 3.55 -29.27
CA TRP A 24 -13.35 3.32 -29.43
C TRP A 24 -13.17 2.01 -30.20
N LEU A 25 -12.93 2.16 -31.50
CA LEU A 25 -12.62 1.06 -32.41
C LEU A 25 -11.18 0.62 -32.23
N ASN A 26 -11.07 -0.67 -31.93
CA ASN A 26 -9.88 -1.50 -31.98
C ASN A 26 -9.26 -1.44 -33.40
N LYS A 27 -7.95 -1.17 -33.51
CA LYS A 27 -7.22 -1.30 -34.78
C LYS A 27 -5.83 -1.89 -34.53
N TYR A 28 -5.80 -3.20 -34.30
CA TYR A 28 -4.61 -4.04 -34.46
C TYR A 28 -4.80 -4.86 -35.73
N TYR A 29 -4.00 -4.59 -36.77
CA TYR A 29 -3.58 -5.52 -37.83
C TYR A 29 -2.37 -4.86 -38.53
N THR A 30 -1.15 -5.32 -38.21
CA THR A 30 -0.29 -6.17 -39.06
C THR A 30 0.06 -5.56 -40.43
N THR A 31 1.33 -5.21 -40.63
CA THR A 31 1.99 -5.39 -41.93
C THR A 31 3.45 -5.73 -41.69
N THR A 32 3.84 -6.82 -42.35
CA THR A 32 5.14 -7.48 -42.46
C THR A 32 6.20 -6.61 -43.12
N ALA A 33 7.41 -6.58 -42.55
CA ALA A 33 8.62 -6.16 -43.25
C ALA A 33 9.56 -7.36 -43.39
N THR A 34 9.64 -7.87 -44.61
CA THR A 34 10.57 -8.91 -45.07
C THR A 34 11.73 -8.20 -45.75
N THR A 35 12.96 -8.24 -45.23
CA THR A 35 14.15 -8.21 -46.12
C THR A 35 15.44 -8.75 -45.46
N SER A 36 15.94 -9.82 -46.09
CA SER A 36 17.32 -10.29 -46.29
C SER A 36 18.28 -10.49 -45.11
N PHE A 37 18.49 -11.78 -44.85
CA PHE A 37 19.75 -12.39 -44.39
C PHE A 37 20.96 -11.98 -45.24
N ARG A 38 22.09 -11.69 -44.58
CA ARG A 38 23.43 -12.01 -45.10
C ARG A 38 24.44 -12.14 -43.95
N SER A 39 25.16 -13.24 -43.93
CA SER A 39 26.38 -13.56 -43.15
C SER A 39 27.11 -14.65 -43.93
N PRO A 40 28.40 -14.98 -43.66
CA PRO A 40 29.53 -14.22 -43.13
C PRO A 40 30.74 -14.32 -44.13
N PRO A 41 32.01 -14.14 -43.71
CA PRO A 41 32.76 -15.32 -43.26
C PRO A 41 33.74 -15.10 -42.09
N PHE A 42 34.09 -16.22 -41.45
CA PHE A 42 35.10 -16.42 -40.42
C PHE A 42 36.53 -16.20 -40.91
N SER A 43 37.44 -15.83 -40.00
CA SER A 43 38.75 -16.51 -39.85
C SER A 43 39.39 -16.25 -38.47
N PRO A 44 40.23 -17.18 -37.97
CA PRO A 44 40.68 -17.24 -36.58
C PRO A 44 42.08 -16.61 -36.39
N LEU A 45 42.42 -16.22 -35.17
CA LEU A 45 43.81 -16.23 -34.72
C LEU A 45 43.93 -16.27 -33.19
N ASN A 46 44.71 -17.25 -32.78
CA ASN A 46 45.17 -17.57 -31.44
C ASN A 46 46.45 -16.78 -31.17
N THR A 47 46.58 -16.11 -30.02
CA THR A 47 47.90 -15.86 -29.43
C THR A 47 47.81 -15.65 -27.92
N LYS A 48 48.53 -16.52 -27.21
CA LYS A 48 48.94 -16.39 -25.81
C LYS A 48 49.82 -15.13 -25.66
N HIS A 49 49.65 -14.39 -24.56
CA HIS A 49 50.78 -13.71 -23.93
C HIS A 49 50.55 -13.47 -22.44
N ASN A 50 51.48 -13.99 -21.63
CA ASN A 50 51.72 -13.61 -20.24
C ASN A 50 52.28 -12.18 -20.17
N SER A 51 51.87 -11.38 -19.18
CA SER A 51 52.77 -10.90 -18.09
C SER A 51 52.05 -9.94 -17.13
N PRO A 52 52.49 -9.86 -15.86
CA PRO A 52 51.81 -9.15 -14.80
C PRO A 52 52.28 -7.70 -14.70
N HIS A 53 51.35 -6.75 -14.58
CA HIS A 53 51.65 -5.43 -14.04
C HIS A 53 50.77 -5.17 -12.83
N GLN A 54 51.39 -5.31 -11.66
CA GLN A 54 50.89 -4.77 -10.41
C GLN A 54 50.69 -3.25 -10.57
N ARG A 55 49.48 -2.78 -10.25
CA ARG A 55 49.23 -1.37 -9.95
C ARG A 55 48.62 -1.31 -8.56
N ASN A 56 49.41 -0.79 -7.63
CA ASN A 56 48.96 -0.33 -6.34
C ASN A 56 47.99 0.84 -6.56
N ILE A 57 46.72 0.60 -6.28
CA ILE A 57 45.75 1.66 -6.02
C ILE A 57 45.40 1.56 -4.55
N THR A 58 46.18 2.25 -3.73
CA THR A 58 45.62 2.85 -2.52
C THR A 58 44.57 3.85 -2.99
N HIS A 59 43.35 3.79 -2.46
CA HIS A 59 42.51 4.95 -2.12
C HIS A 59 41.33 4.42 -1.30
N ASN A 60 41.18 4.98 -0.10
CA ASN A 60 40.07 4.81 0.82
C ASN A 60 38.74 4.74 0.08
N HIS A 61 38.05 3.60 0.15
CA HIS A 61 36.62 3.57 -0.09
C HIS A 61 35.88 3.56 1.24
N LEU A 62 35.06 4.59 1.37
CA LEU A 62 34.25 4.96 2.50
C LEU A 62 33.35 3.81 2.98
N ARG A 63 33.16 3.80 4.30
CA ARG A 63 32.19 3.02 5.05
C ARG A 63 30.83 3.02 4.34
N HIS A 64 30.41 1.86 3.86
CA HIS A 64 29.03 1.54 3.53
C HIS A 64 28.69 0.14 4.05
N LEU A 65 28.83 -0.02 5.36
CA LEU A 65 28.27 -1.15 6.09
C LEU A 65 27.64 -0.57 7.35
N SER A 66 26.32 -0.70 7.44
CA SER A 66 25.58 -1.12 8.64
C SER A 66 24.22 -0.43 8.76
N THR A 67 23.29 -0.78 7.87
CA THR A 67 21.85 -0.61 8.15
C THR A 67 21.08 -1.93 8.03
N THR A 68 21.66 -2.95 7.39
CA THR A 68 21.01 -4.26 7.19
C THR A 68 21.03 -5.14 8.45
N SER A 69 21.98 -4.96 9.37
CA SER A 69 22.15 -5.88 10.51
C SER A 69 21.10 -5.72 11.63
N LYS A 70 20.37 -4.59 11.70
CA LYS A 70 19.46 -4.34 12.83
C LYS A 70 18.02 -4.83 12.60
N MET A 71 17.62 -5.10 11.35
CA MET A 71 16.25 -5.49 11.00
C MET A 71 15.98 -7.00 11.09
N ALA A 72 17.01 -7.85 11.12
CA ALA A 72 16.86 -9.31 11.17
C ALA A 72 16.40 -9.87 12.54
N SER A 73 16.24 -9.00 13.56
CA SER A 73 15.91 -9.37 14.94
C SER A 73 14.59 -8.77 15.44
N ALA A 74 13.84 -8.07 14.59
CA ALA A 74 12.54 -7.52 15.00
C ALA A 74 11.56 -8.66 15.28
N THR A 75 11.08 -8.75 16.51
CA THR A 75 10.16 -9.82 16.95
C THR A 75 8.75 -9.28 17.21
N SER A 76 8.62 -7.95 17.32
CA SER A 76 7.37 -7.28 17.61
C SER A 76 7.05 -6.16 16.61
N PHE A 77 5.76 -5.86 16.46
CA PHE A 77 5.27 -4.70 15.71
C PHE A 77 5.97 -3.39 16.12
N TYR A 78 6.32 -3.24 17.40
CA TYR A 78 6.91 -2.02 17.94
C TYR A 78 8.39 -1.80 17.59
N ASP A 79 9.06 -2.82 17.03
CA ASP A 79 10.46 -2.73 16.61
C ASP A 79 10.62 -2.02 15.26
N PHE A 80 9.53 -1.88 14.49
CA PHE A 80 9.57 -1.29 13.16
C PHE A 80 9.48 0.23 13.19
N LYS A 81 10.11 0.84 12.19
CA LYS A 81 10.15 2.28 11.98
C LYS A 81 9.96 2.61 10.51
N PRO A 82 8.74 2.47 9.96
CA PRO A 82 8.46 2.91 8.61
C PRO A 82 8.75 4.41 8.45
N LEU A 83 8.90 4.84 7.21
CA LEU A 83 9.16 6.24 6.91
C LEU A 83 7.85 6.98 6.64
N ASP A 84 7.75 8.23 7.10
CA ASP A 84 6.69 9.14 6.70
C ASP A 84 6.93 9.69 5.27
N LYS A 85 5.99 10.50 4.77
CA LYS A 85 6.11 11.14 3.45
C LYS A 85 7.37 12.00 3.25
N ARG A 86 8.03 12.42 4.32
CA ARG A 86 9.27 13.23 4.31
C ARG A 86 10.53 12.37 4.44
N GLY A 87 10.38 11.04 4.51
CA GLY A 87 11.47 10.11 4.72
C GLY A 87 11.94 10.03 6.18
N GLN A 88 11.18 10.54 7.15
CA GLN A 88 11.51 10.49 8.57
C GLN A 88 10.99 9.20 9.20
N GLU A 89 11.76 8.60 10.11
CA GLU A 89 11.32 7.42 10.86
C GLU A 89 10.07 7.74 11.70
N VAL A 90 9.07 6.88 11.61
CA VAL A 90 7.89 6.85 12.47
C VAL A 90 8.01 5.61 13.36
N PRO A 91 8.53 5.71 14.59
CA PRO A 91 8.68 4.55 15.47
C PRO A 91 7.32 3.97 15.82
N LEU A 92 7.06 2.71 15.47
CA LEU A 92 5.76 2.10 15.78
C LEU A 92 5.56 1.86 17.28
N ALA A 93 6.63 1.92 18.07
CA ALA A 93 6.58 1.98 19.52
C ALA A 93 5.69 3.13 20.05
N ASP A 94 5.54 4.23 19.32
CA ASP A 94 4.67 5.35 19.69
C ASP A 94 3.17 4.98 19.63
N TYR A 95 2.84 3.86 18.97
CA TYR A 95 1.50 3.30 18.91
C TYR A 95 1.27 2.18 19.93
N LYS A 96 2.16 2.02 20.93
CA LYS A 96 1.97 1.01 21.99
C LYS A 96 0.65 1.21 22.73
N GLY A 97 -0.09 0.12 22.94
CA GLY A 97 -1.40 0.16 23.57
C GLY A 97 -2.54 0.62 22.65
N LYS A 98 -2.27 1.01 21.40
CA LYS A 98 -3.28 1.38 20.41
C LYS A 98 -3.61 0.21 19.48
N VAL A 99 -4.81 0.23 18.92
CA VAL A 99 -5.20 -0.63 17.80
C VAL A 99 -4.82 0.06 16.49
N VAL A 100 -4.10 -0.64 15.63
CA VAL A 100 -3.55 -0.08 14.38
C VAL A 100 -4.10 -0.85 13.18
N LEU A 101 -4.80 -0.17 12.28
CA LEU A 101 -5.18 -0.71 10.97
C LEU A 101 -4.15 -0.28 9.92
N ILE A 102 -3.46 -1.25 9.33
CA ILE A 102 -2.42 -1.03 8.32
C ILE A 102 -2.98 -1.40 6.96
N VAL A 103 -2.88 -0.50 5.98
CA VAL A 103 -3.48 -0.68 4.64
C VAL A 103 -2.45 -0.35 3.57
N ASN A 104 -2.21 -1.24 2.59
CA ASN A 104 -1.46 -0.85 1.40
C ASN A 104 -2.41 -0.14 0.43
N THR A 105 -2.05 1.03 -0.06
CA THR A 105 -2.99 1.89 -0.80
C THR A 105 -2.50 2.23 -2.20
N ALA A 106 -3.46 2.63 -3.04
CA ALA A 106 -3.19 3.19 -4.36
C ALA A 106 -4.30 4.17 -4.78
N SER A 107 -3.94 5.09 -5.65
CA SER A 107 -4.65 6.27 -6.13
C SER A 107 -5.31 6.02 -7.48
N LYS A 108 -4.78 5.11 -8.30
CA LYS A 108 -5.32 4.78 -9.63
C LYS A 108 -5.82 3.33 -9.71
N CYS A 109 -6.47 2.86 -8.64
CA CYS A 109 -6.97 1.49 -8.51
C CYS A 109 -8.51 1.47 -8.50
N GLY A 110 -9.13 0.39 -8.99
CA GLY A 110 -10.59 0.20 -8.86
C GLY A 110 -11.10 0.14 -7.41
N PHE A 111 -10.20 -0.07 -6.44
CA PHE A 111 -10.51 -0.02 -5.00
C PHE A 111 -10.20 1.33 -4.34
N THR A 112 -9.65 2.31 -5.08
CA THR A 112 -9.37 3.66 -4.54
C THR A 112 -10.57 4.33 -3.86
N PRO A 113 -11.84 4.13 -4.29
CA PRO A 113 -12.99 4.63 -3.55
C PRO A 113 -13.10 4.17 -2.08
N GLN A 114 -12.37 3.12 -1.68
CA GLN A 114 -12.30 2.70 -0.28
C GLN A 114 -11.63 3.72 0.65
N TYR A 115 -10.85 4.68 0.13
CA TYR A 115 -10.35 5.79 0.95
C TYR A 115 -11.48 6.51 1.68
N ALA A 116 -12.62 6.77 1.01
CA ALA A 116 -13.78 7.39 1.65
C ALA A 116 -14.38 6.53 2.77
N GLY A 117 -14.41 5.20 2.59
CA GLY A 117 -14.89 4.28 3.62
C GLY A 117 -13.93 4.20 4.81
N LEU A 118 -12.63 4.19 4.55
CA LEU A 118 -11.58 4.22 5.58
C LEU A 118 -11.61 5.53 6.36
N GLU A 119 -11.79 6.67 5.69
CA GLU A 119 -11.88 7.98 6.34
C GLU A 119 -13.13 8.12 7.23
N LYS A 120 -14.27 7.60 6.76
CA LYS A 120 -15.50 7.54 7.58
C LYS A 120 -15.30 6.67 8.81
N LEU A 121 -14.71 5.49 8.64
CA LEU A 121 -14.39 4.58 9.75
C LEU A 121 -13.42 5.25 10.74
N TRP A 122 -12.38 5.90 10.21
CA TRP A 122 -11.39 6.65 10.97
C TRP A 122 -12.02 7.73 11.83
N THR A 123 -12.75 8.66 11.20
CA THR A 123 -13.42 9.77 11.89
C THR A 123 -14.38 9.26 12.96
N LYS A 124 -15.23 8.29 12.61
CA LYS A 124 -16.22 7.70 13.53
C LYS A 124 -15.57 7.07 14.76
N LEU A 125 -14.47 6.34 14.58
CA LEU A 125 -13.79 5.68 15.69
C LEU A 125 -12.92 6.66 16.49
N LYS A 126 -12.28 7.65 15.86
CA LYS A 126 -11.51 8.68 16.58
C LYS A 126 -12.36 9.56 17.48
N GLU A 127 -13.61 9.82 17.10
CA GLU A 127 -14.55 10.55 17.96
C GLU A 127 -14.77 9.83 19.30
N LYS A 128 -14.79 8.50 19.29
CA LYS A 128 -15.04 7.66 20.49
C LYS A 128 -13.76 7.20 21.19
N TYR A 129 -12.70 7.02 20.42
CA TYR A 129 -11.44 6.39 20.81
C TYR A 129 -10.24 7.24 20.33
N PRO A 130 -10.16 8.52 20.75
CA PRO A 130 -9.21 9.48 20.18
C PRO A 130 -7.76 9.03 20.34
N GLU A 131 -7.43 8.38 21.45
CA GLU A 131 -6.06 7.93 21.74
C GLU A 131 -5.83 6.44 21.51
N ASP A 132 -6.84 5.68 21.09
CA ASP A 132 -6.75 4.22 21.09
C ASP A 132 -6.74 3.59 19.70
N PHE A 133 -7.11 4.33 18.65
CA PHE A 133 -7.16 3.82 17.29
C PHE A 133 -6.34 4.69 16.32
N VAL A 134 -5.72 4.03 15.32
CA VAL A 134 -5.02 4.67 14.20
C VAL A 134 -5.14 3.83 12.92
N ILE A 135 -5.35 4.50 11.78
CA ILE A 135 -5.14 3.91 10.44
C ILE A 135 -3.81 4.42 9.88
N LEU A 136 -2.98 3.52 9.33
CA LEU A 136 -1.76 3.86 8.62
C LEU A 136 -1.85 3.37 7.16
N GLY A 137 -1.88 4.30 6.21
CA GLY A 137 -1.87 3.98 4.78
C GLY A 137 -0.44 3.92 4.23
N PHE A 138 -0.13 2.89 3.46
CA PHE A 138 1.18 2.67 2.83
C PHE A 138 1.02 2.63 1.31
N PRO A 139 1.31 3.72 0.60
CA PRO A 139 1.21 3.74 -0.85
C PRO A 139 2.14 2.69 -1.47
N CYS A 140 1.68 1.99 -2.50
CA CYS A 140 2.46 0.93 -3.15
C CYS A 140 2.22 0.87 -4.66
N ASN A 141 3.30 0.91 -5.45
CA ASN A 141 3.21 0.91 -6.91
C ASN A 141 3.36 -0.49 -7.55
N GLN A 142 3.50 -1.55 -6.74
CA GLN A 142 3.79 -2.91 -7.23
C GLN A 142 2.60 -3.59 -7.94
N PHE A 143 1.41 -3.00 -7.87
CA PHE A 143 0.17 -3.59 -8.38
C PHE A 143 -0.34 -2.77 -9.57
N GLY A 144 0.02 -3.21 -10.77
CA GLY A 144 -0.42 -2.59 -12.03
C GLY A 144 0.08 -1.15 -12.25
N GLY A 145 1.12 -0.71 -11.55
CA GLY A 145 1.65 0.66 -11.68
C GLY A 145 0.67 1.73 -11.24
N GLN A 146 -0.23 1.42 -10.29
CA GLN A 146 -1.36 2.25 -9.90
C GLN A 146 -1.02 3.36 -8.88
N GLU A 147 0.25 3.48 -8.48
CA GLU A 147 0.80 4.52 -7.59
C GLU A 147 2.07 5.20 -8.15
N PRO A 148 2.00 5.79 -9.35
CA PRO A 148 3.18 6.31 -10.04
C PRO A 148 3.70 7.63 -9.45
N GLY A 149 2.86 8.39 -8.73
CA GLY A 149 3.19 9.72 -8.21
C GLY A 149 4.25 9.71 -7.11
N THR A 150 4.80 10.87 -6.79
CA THR A 150 5.68 11.10 -5.63
C THR A 150 4.89 11.04 -4.32
N ASP A 151 5.58 11.00 -3.17
CA ASP A 151 4.91 10.99 -1.87
C ASP A 151 4.03 12.23 -1.66
N ASP A 152 4.44 13.39 -2.18
CA ASP A 152 3.64 14.63 -2.12
C ASP A 152 2.40 14.56 -3.03
N ASP A 153 2.55 14.07 -4.28
CA ASP A 153 1.41 13.89 -5.20
C ASP A 153 0.34 12.97 -4.61
N ILE A 154 0.77 11.91 -3.92
CA ILE A 154 -0.11 10.91 -3.32
C ILE A 154 -0.92 11.52 -2.18
N GLN A 155 -0.27 12.33 -1.34
CA GLN A 155 -0.91 12.98 -0.20
C GLN A 155 -1.94 14.00 -0.66
N GLU A 156 -1.55 14.84 -1.64
CA GLU A 156 -2.47 15.79 -2.26
C GLU A 156 -3.66 15.06 -2.89
N PHE A 157 -3.43 13.96 -3.61
CA PHE A 157 -4.49 13.16 -4.17
C PHE A 157 -5.47 12.64 -3.09
N CYS A 158 -4.96 12.05 -2.02
CA CYS A 158 -5.79 11.50 -0.94
C CYS A 158 -6.60 12.58 -0.23
N GLN A 159 -6.00 13.74 0.02
CA GLN A 159 -6.66 14.87 0.67
C GLN A 159 -7.71 15.51 -0.23
N LEU A 160 -7.37 15.87 -1.46
CA LEU A 160 -8.28 16.60 -2.36
C LEU A 160 -9.47 15.75 -2.82
N ASN A 161 -9.26 14.46 -3.09
CA ASN A 161 -10.30 13.62 -3.69
C ASN A 161 -11.15 12.88 -2.65
N TYR A 162 -10.60 12.62 -1.46
CA TYR A 162 -11.26 11.78 -0.46
C TYR A 162 -11.28 12.38 0.95
N GLY A 163 -10.63 13.53 1.18
CA GLY A 163 -10.58 14.15 2.50
C GLY A 163 -9.84 13.31 3.54
N VAL A 164 -8.89 12.48 3.12
CA VAL A 164 -8.17 11.57 4.02
C VAL A 164 -7.39 12.37 5.06
N THR A 165 -7.61 12.06 6.34
CA THR A 165 -6.95 12.70 7.49
C THR A 165 -6.10 11.75 8.31
N PHE A 166 -6.23 10.43 8.10
CA PHE A 166 -5.33 9.47 8.73
C PHE A 166 -3.92 9.52 8.09
N PRO A 167 -2.86 9.15 8.85
CA PRO A 167 -1.49 9.18 8.33
C PRO A 167 -1.27 8.29 7.10
N ILE A 168 -0.74 8.90 6.03
CA ILE A 168 -0.19 8.20 4.86
C ILE A 168 1.34 8.23 4.96
N MET A 169 1.95 7.05 4.92
CA MET A 169 3.38 6.82 5.02
C MET A 169 4.08 7.09 3.68
N GLN A 170 5.42 6.96 3.67
CA GLN A 170 6.18 6.91 2.42
C GLN A 170 5.73 5.74 1.55
N LYS A 171 5.75 5.95 0.23
CA LYS A 171 5.57 4.87 -0.74
C LYS A 171 6.60 3.76 -0.52
N THR A 172 6.13 2.52 -0.50
CA THR A 172 6.97 1.38 -0.12
C THR A 172 6.66 0.13 -0.93
N GLU A 173 7.57 -0.84 -0.90
CA GLU A 173 7.37 -2.17 -1.47
C GLU A 173 6.82 -3.13 -0.41
N VAL A 174 5.78 -3.88 -0.75
CA VAL A 174 5.13 -4.82 0.18
C VAL A 174 5.43 -6.29 -0.17
N ASN A 175 6.08 -6.52 -1.32
CA ASN A 175 6.49 -7.82 -1.84
C ASN A 175 7.90 -7.74 -2.47
N GLY A 176 8.52 -8.90 -2.72
CA GLY A 176 9.84 -8.99 -3.38
C GLY A 176 11.02 -8.71 -2.46
N ASP A 177 12.22 -8.64 -3.05
CA ASP A 177 13.48 -8.55 -2.30
C ASP A 177 13.64 -7.23 -1.55
N ASN A 178 13.00 -6.17 -2.04
CA ASN A 178 12.96 -4.86 -1.40
C ASN A 178 11.76 -4.68 -0.46
N THR A 179 11.07 -5.76 -0.08
CA THR A 179 9.89 -5.69 0.81
C THR A 179 10.26 -4.92 2.07
N ASN A 180 9.45 -3.92 2.42
CA ASN A 180 9.52 -3.24 3.69
C ASN A 180 9.46 -4.25 4.85
N PRO A 181 10.41 -4.23 5.80
CA PRO A 181 10.47 -5.24 6.87
C PRO A 181 9.18 -5.39 7.70
N LEU A 182 8.43 -4.30 7.91
CA LEU A 182 7.11 -4.37 8.56
C LEU A 182 6.16 -5.26 7.75
N TRP A 183 6.11 -5.06 6.43
CA TRP A 183 5.25 -5.83 5.54
C TRP A 183 5.68 -7.29 5.43
N ALA A 184 6.99 -7.58 5.44
CA ALA A 184 7.48 -8.94 5.53
C ALA A 184 6.97 -9.63 6.81
N TRP A 185 7.14 -8.97 7.96
CA TRP A 185 6.69 -9.48 9.25
C TRP A 185 5.17 -9.67 9.31
N LEU A 186 4.36 -8.71 8.86
CA LEU A 186 2.90 -8.82 8.83
C LEU A 186 2.43 -10.05 8.04
N LYS A 187 3.03 -10.30 6.88
CA LYS A 187 2.70 -11.47 6.04
C LYS A 187 3.09 -12.80 6.71
N ASP A 188 4.15 -12.79 7.52
CA ASP A 188 4.58 -13.96 8.28
C ASP A 188 3.69 -14.24 9.50
N GLN A 189 3.23 -13.18 10.19
CA GLN A 189 2.32 -13.29 11.33
C GLN A 189 0.92 -13.74 10.91
N GLN A 190 0.45 -13.31 9.73
CA GLN A 190 -0.85 -13.72 9.22
C GLN A 190 -0.81 -13.94 7.70
N SER A 191 -0.85 -15.22 7.32
CA SER A 191 -1.00 -15.60 5.91
C SER A 191 -2.36 -15.18 5.38
N GLY A 192 -2.43 -14.85 4.09
CA GLY A 192 -3.67 -14.55 3.41
C GLY A 192 -4.45 -15.80 3.05
N LEU A 193 -5.45 -15.62 2.19
CA LEU A 193 -6.31 -16.70 1.72
C LEU A 193 -5.49 -17.85 1.10
N LEU A 194 -5.84 -19.09 1.45
CA LEU A 194 -5.15 -20.32 1.03
C LEU A 194 -3.68 -20.42 1.51
N GLY A 195 -3.33 -19.76 2.63
CA GLY A 195 -1.96 -19.80 3.17
C GLY A 195 -0.95 -18.96 2.39
N LEU A 196 -1.40 -18.19 1.40
CA LEU A 196 -0.53 -17.33 0.59
C LEU A 196 -0.09 -16.12 1.40
N LYS A 197 1.21 -16.01 1.64
CA LYS A 197 1.78 -14.88 2.38
C LYS A 197 1.80 -13.58 1.57
N ARG A 198 2.09 -13.66 0.27
CA ARG A 198 2.21 -12.50 -0.64
C ARG A 198 0.97 -11.59 -0.58
N ILE A 199 1.16 -10.26 -0.58
CA ILE A 199 0.05 -9.31 -0.80
C ILE A 199 -0.40 -9.46 -2.25
N LYS A 200 -1.69 -9.74 -2.47
CA LYS A 200 -2.24 -9.99 -3.80
C LYS A 200 -2.55 -8.73 -4.57
N TRP A 201 -3.02 -7.68 -3.88
CA TRP A 201 -3.47 -6.46 -4.54
C TRP A 201 -3.48 -5.24 -3.60
N ASN A 202 -3.80 -4.07 -4.15
CA ASN A 202 -4.05 -2.84 -3.41
C ASN A 202 -5.20 -3.00 -2.41
N PHE A 203 -5.15 -2.30 -1.28
CA PHE A 203 -6.16 -2.29 -0.21
C PHE A 203 -6.31 -3.61 0.54
N GLU A 204 -5.26 -4.43 0.67
CA GLU A 204 -5.22 -5.40 1.76
C GLU A 204 -5.03 -4.69 3.10
N LYS A 205 -5.63 -5.25 4.16
CA LYS A 205 -5.56 -4.67 5.51
C LYS A 205 -5.01 -5.67 6.50
N PHE A 206 -4.25 -5.18 7.47
CA PHE A 206 -3.89 -5.90 8.69
C PHE A 206 -4.37 -5.11 9.90
N LEU A 207 -4.91 -5.81 10.89
CA LEU A 207 -5.25 -5.21 12.18
C LEU A 207 -4.24 -5.70 13.21
N VAL A 208 -3.59 -4.75 13.87
CA VAL A 208 -2.69 -5.00 15.00
C VAL A 208 -3.39 -4.55 16.28
N GLY A 209 -3.41 -5.41 17.28
CA GLY A 209 -4.03 -5.12 18.58
C GLY A 209 -3.16 -4.26 19.48
N ARG A 210 -3.71 -3.92 20.65
CA ARG A 210 -3.02 -3.14 21.71
C ARG A 210 -1.75 -3.81 22.25
N ASP A 211 -1.64 -5.12 22.07
CA ASP A 211 -0.52 -5.98 22.44
C ASP A 211 0.56 -6.07 21.35
N GLY A 212 0.36 -5.41 20.20
CA GLY A 212 1.27 -5.48 19.06
C GLY A 212 1.16 -6.75 18.24
N LYS A 213 0.18 -7.64 18.52
CA LYS A 213 -0.05 -8.88 17.76
C LYS A 213 -1.00 -8.64 16.60
N VAL A 214 -0.78 -9.33 15.48
CA VAL A 214 -1.68 -9.28 14.32
C VAL A 214 -2.97 -10.05 14.65
N LYS A 215 -4.10 -9.34 14.68
CA LYS A 215 -5.44 -9.86 15.01
C LYS A 215 -6.21 -10.32 13.77
N GLY A 216 -5.86 -9.80 12.60
CA GLY A 216 -6.54 -10.19 11.36
C GLY A 216 -5.88 -9.62 10.11
N ARG A 217 -6.23 -10.23 8.97
CA ARG A 217 -5.84 -9.82 7.62
C ARG A 217 -7.05 -9.90 6.70
N TRP A 218 -7.29 -8.87 5.89
CA TRP A 218 -8.42 -8.81 4.97
C TRP A 218 -7.98 -8.49 3.54
N ALA A 219 -8.68 -9.10 2.59
CA ALA A 219 -8.45 -8.89 1.17
C ALA A 219 -8.95 -7.52 0.70
N SER A 220 -8.51 -7.13 -0.50
CA SER A 220 -8.95 -5.91 -1.18
C SER A 220 -10.47 -5.77 -1.31
N THR A 221 -11.17 -6.90 -1.46
CA THR A 221 -12.64 -6.94 -1.61
C THR A 221 -13.39 -6.70 -0.29
N THR A 222 -12.73 -6.81 0.86
CA THR A 222 -13.34 -6.47 2.15
C THR A 222 -13.55 -4.97 2.25
N LYS A 223 -14.82 -4.59 2.41
CA LYS A 223 -15.23 -3.20 2.53
C LYS A 223 -14.80 -2.61 3.88
N PRO A 224 -14.36 -1.34 3.94
CA PRO A 224 -13.93 -0.70 5.19
C PRO A 224 -14.97 -0.78 6.31
N GLU A 225 -16.26 -0.66 6.00
CA GLU A 225 -17.34 -0.68 6.99
C GLU A 225 -17.42 -2.01 7.76
N SER A 226 -17.08 -3.13 7.09
CA SER A 226 -17.07 -4.45 7.73
C SER A 226 -15.90 -4.64 8.71
N LEU A 227 -14.96 -3.69 8.76
CA LEU A 227 -13.85 -3.70 9.71
C LEU A 227 -14.22 -3.08 11.06
N GLU A 228 -15.37 -2.40 11.17
CA GLU A 228 -15.75 -1.73 12.42
C GLU A 228 -15.86 -2.72 13.59
N GLU A 229 -16.58 -3.83 13.41
CA GLU A 229 -16.76 -4.85 14.44
C GLU A 229 -15.42 -5.46 14.92
N PRO A 230 -14.52 -5.96 14.05
CA PRO A 230 -13.24 -6.49 14.52
C PRO A 230 -12.35 -5.43 15.18
N ILE A 231 -12.43 -4.16 14.76
CA ILE A 231 -11.69 -3.06 15.41
C ILE A 231 -12.26 -2.80 16.81
N LEU A 232 -13.58 -2.71 16.97
CA LEU A 232 -14.22 -2.52 18.28
C LEU A 232 -13.90 -3.67 19.23
N LYS A 233 -13.87 -4.91 18.71
CA LYS A 233 -13.43 -6.07 19.48
C LYS A 233 -11.99 -5.92 19.97
N ALA A 234 -11.06 -5.55 19.08
CA ALA A 234 -9.66 -5.33 19.44
C ALA A 234 -9.48 -4.15 20.42
N LEU A 235 -10.33 -3.12 20.34
CA LEU A 235 -10.30 -1.98 21.25
C LEU A 235 -10.76 -2.34 22.67
N ALA A 236 -11.67 -3.32 22.80
CA ALA A 236 -12.18 -3.82 24.07
C ALA A 236 -11.24 -4.83 24.78
N GLU A 237 -10.30 -5.44 24.04
CA GLU A 237 -9.24 -6.25 24.63
C GLU A 237 -8.31 -5.37 25.48
N LYS A 238 -7.92 -5.85 26.67
CA LYS A 238 -6.93 -5.15 27.49
C LYS A 238 -5.55 -5.27 26.84
N ALA A 239 -4.74 -4.21 26.94
CA ALA A 239 -3.31 -4.35 26.68
C ALA A 239 -2.74 -5.32 27.74
N GLU A 240 -2.02 -6.36 27.30
CA GLU A 240 -1.23 -7.18 28.23
C GLU A 240 -0.17 -6.26 28.87
N ALA A 241 -0.09 -6.28 30.20
CA ALA A 241 0.77 -5.42 31.01
C ALA A 241 2.25 -5.78 30.89
#